data_AF-A0A1Q3KAR2-F1
#
_entry.id   AF-A0A1Q3KAR2-F1
#
_cell.length_a   1.000
_cell.length_b   1.000
_cell.length_c   1.000
_cell.angle_alpha   90.00
_cell.angle_beta   90.00
_cell.angle_gamma   90.00
#
_symmetry.space_group_name_H-M   'P 1'
#
loop_
_entity.id
_entity.type
_entity.pdbx_description
1 polymer ?
#
loop_
_entity_poly.entity_id
_entity_poly.type
_entity_poly.pdbx_seq_one_letter_code
_entity_poly.pdbx_strand_id
1 'polypeptide(L)' 'MKKLVLIDERTEGNDRGAFVLHWVENIVEYSIVTDRDGTKSRIAKPAMQQSKTERPYSDEHQRRTIEAELQQTHC' A
#
# COMPACT_ATOMS: atom_id res chain seq x y z
N MET A 1 1.96 9.09 4.24
CA MET A 1 1.08 9.25 3.05
C MET A 1 1.29 8.03 2.19
N LYS A 2 0.25 7.20 2.10
CA LYS A 2 0.25 5.96 1.34
C LYS A 2 -0.07 6.25 -0.13
N LYS A 3 0.72 5.71 -1.04
CA LYS A 3 0.61 5.89 -2.49
C LYS A 3 0.48 4.52 -3.16
N LEU A 4 -0.50 4.38 -4.05
CA LEU A 4 -0.64 3.21 -4.91
C LEU A 4 0.47 3.27 -5.97
N VAL A 5 1.27 2.21 -6.09
CA VAL A 5 2.42 2.16 -7.01
C VAL A 5 2.28 1.11 -8.10
N LEU A 6 1.48 0.08 -7.87
CA LEU A 6 1.23 -0.97 -8.85
C LEU A 6 -0.15 -1.59 -8.59
N ILE A 7 -0.82 -1.95 -9.68
CA ILE A 7 -2.07 -2.70 -9.70
C ILE A 7 -1.79 -3.93 -10.56
N ASP A 8 -1.93 -5.12 -9.98
CA ASP A 8 -1.88 -6.39 -10.70
C ASP A 8 -3.29 -7.02 -10.68
N GLU A 9 -3.63 -7.78 -11.72
CA GLU A 9 -4.87 -8.56 -11.77
C GLU A 9 -4.56 -10.06 -11.75
N ARG A 10 -5.24 -10.81 -10.88
CA ARG A 10 -5.22 -12.27 -10.84
C ARG A 10 -6.58 -12.81 -11.22
N THR A 11 -6.66 -13.49 -12.36
CA THR A 11 -7.89 -14.12 -12.84
C THR A 11 -7.91 -15.60 -12.45
N GLU A 12 -8.99 -16.05 -11.83
CA GLU A 12 -9.21 -17.45 -11.39
C GLU A 12 -10.27 -18.18 -12.24
N GLY A 13 -10.98 -17.48 -13.12
CA GLY A 13 -11.98 -18.03 -14.03
C GLY A 13 -12.67 -16.95 -14.87
N ASN A 14 -13.70 -17.32 -15.63
CA ASN A 14 -14.32 -16.46 -16.65
C ASN A 14 -14.70 -15.06 -16.16
N ASP A 15 -15.10 -14.90 -14.90
CA ASP A 15 -15.47 -13.60 -14.33
C ASP A 15 -15.07 -13.47 -12.85
N ARG A 16 -14.08 -14.25 -12.41
CA ARG A 16 -13.63 -14.29 -11.00
C ARG A 16 -12.15 -14.06 -10.89
N GLY A 17 -11.76 -13.36 -9.84
CA GLY A 17 -10.37 -13.03 -9.60
C GLY A 17 -10.21 -12.00 -8.51
N ALA A 18 -9.05 -11.36 -8.49
CA ALA A 18 -8.75 -10.29 -7.56
C ALA A 18 -7.78 -9.27 -8.17
N PHE A 19 -7.97 -8.01 -7.83
CA PHE A 19 -6.94 -6.99 -8.01
C PHE A 19 -6.00 -7.01 -6.80
N VAL A 20 -4.70 -7.11 -7.06
CA VAL A 20 -3.66 -6.98 -6.04
C VAL A 20 -3.10 -5.57 -6.11
N LEU A 21 -3.40 -4.77 -5.09
CA LEU A 21 -3.01 -3.37 -5.00
C LEU A 21 -1.73 -3.24 -4.16
N HIS A 22 -0.68 -2.69 -4.76
CA HIS A 22 0.61 -2.50 -4.12
C HIS A 22 0.79 -1.05 -3.69
N TRP A 23 1.01 -0.86 -2.40
CA TRP A 23 1.10 0.46 -1.80
C TRP A 23 2.47 0.70 -1.20
N VAL A 24 2.96 1.92 -1.35
CA VAL A 24 4.16 2.43 -0.67
C VAL A 24 3.76 3.59 0.20
N GLU A 25 4.18 3.57 1.46
CA GLU A 25 4.02 4.68 2.37
C GLU A 25 5.37 5.19 2.87
N ASN A 26 5.59 6.49 2.71
CA ASN A 26 6.69 7.16 3.40
C ASN A 26 6.28 7.38 4.87
N ILE A 27 7.05 6.76 5.77
CA ILE A 27 6.90 6.88 7.21
C ILE A 27 8.17 7.48 7.82
N VAL A 28 8.05 7.99 9.04
CA VAL A 28 9.20 8.39 9.85
C VAL A 28 9.23 7.51 11.08
N GLU A 29 10.26 6.69 11.18
CA GLU A 29 10.54 5.92 12.38
C GLU A 29 11.38 6.74 13.34
N TYR A 30 11.21 6.52 14.63
CA TYR A 30 11.98 7.19 15.66
C TYR A 30 12.82 6.18 16.43
N SER A 31 14.13 6.40 16.46
CA SER A 31 15.03 5.65 17.33
C SER A 31 15.43 6.53 18.51
N ILE A 32 15.49 5.93 19.70
CA ILE A 32 16.09 6.57 20.88
C ILE A 32 17.55 6.14 20.93
N VAL A 33 18.46 7.12 20.95
CA VAL A 33 19.89 6.90 21.15
C VAL A 33 20.26 7.48 22.50
N THR A 34 21.02 6.73 23.29
CA THR A 34 21.61 7.23 24.53
C THR A 34 23.04 7.63 24.25
N ASP A 35 23.35 8.90 24.44
CA ASP A 35 24.68 9.46 24.29
C ASP A 35 25.58 9.05 25.46
N ARG A 36 26.90 9.22 25.31
CA ARG A 36 27.89 8.77 26.32
C ARG A 36 27.75 9.49 27.67
N ASP A 37 27.12 10.67 27.67
CA ASP A 37 26.81 11.48 28.84
C ASP A 37 25.48 11.07 29.51
N GLY A 38 24.78 10.06 28.96
CA GLY A 38 23.48 9.59 29.45
C GLY A 38 22.27 10.33 28.87
N THR A 39 22.48 11.34 28.02
CA THR A 39 21.40 12.07 27.35
C THR A 39 20.66 11.16 26.38
N LYS A 40 19.33 11.22 26.36
CA LYS A 40 18.50 10.47 25.39
C LYS A 40 18.05 11.38 24.27
N SER A 41 18.50 11.07 23.06
CA SER A 41 18.20 11.80 21.84
C SER A 41 17.21 11.01 20.98
N ARG A 42 16.17 11.67 20.46
CA ARG A 42 15.22 11.06 19.51
C ARG A 42 15.65 11.39 18.09
N ILE A 43 16.00 10.37 17.32
CA ILE A 43 16.44 10.51 15.93
C ILE A 43 15.30 10.07 15.00
N ALA A 44 14.90 10.97 14.11
CA ALA A 44 13.98 10.68 13.02
C ALA A 44 14.72 9.95 11.89
N LYS A 45 14.19 8.81 11.46
CA LYS A 45 14.70 8.02 10.34
C LYS A 45 13.59 7.89 9.29
N PRO A 46 13.76 8.48 8.10
CA PRO A 46 12.85 8.24 7.00
C PRO A 46 12.88 6.76 6.63
N ALA A 47 11.71 6.15 6.45
CA ALA A 47 11.57 4.77 6.00
C ALA A 47 10.41 4.65 5.00
N MET A 48 10.46 3.59 4.19
CA MET A 48 9.40 3.24 3.25
C MET A 48 8.79 1.91 3.66
N GLN A 49 7.47 1.92 3.86
CA GLN A 49 6.72 0.71 4.14
C GLN A 49 5.95 0.27 2.89
N GLN A 50 6.15 -0.98 2.50
CA GLN A 50 5.40 -1.59 1.40
C GLN A 50 4.28 -2.45 1.96
N SER A 51 3.09 -2.39 1.35
CA SER A 51 1.96 -3.23 1.72
C SER A 51 1.18 -3.65 0.48
N LYS A 52 0.45 -4.77 0.60
CA LYS A 52 -0.43 -5.28 -0.44
C LYS A 52 -1.85 -5.40 0.10
N THR A 53 -2.83 -5.16 -0.77
CA THR A 53 -4.25 -5.33 -0.45
C THR A 53 -4.92 -6.01 -1.62
N GLU A 54 -5.64 -7.09 -1.34
CA GLU A 54 -6.39 -7.81 -2.37
C GLU A 54 -7.84 -7.32 -2.40
N ARG A 55 -8.36 -7.09 -3.60
CA ARG A 55 -9.77 -6.77 -3.86
C ARG A 55 -10.36 -7.84 -4.77
N PRO A 56 -11.02 -8.86 -4.20
CA PRO A 56 -11.65 -9.92 -4.98
C PRO A 56 -12.87 -9.39 -5.73
N TYR A 57 -13.17 -10.03 -6.87
CA TYR A 57 -14.40 -9.87 -7.63
C TYR A 57 -14.95 -11.24 -8.00
N SER A 58 -16.28 -11.38 -7.96
CA SER A 58 -16.99 -12.61 -8.28
C SER A 58 -17.69 -12.61 -9.64
N ASP A 59 -17.78 -11.43 -10.26
CA ASP A 59 -18.40 -11.21 -11.56
C ASP A 59 -17.79 -9.98 -12.27
N GLU A 60 -18.08 -9.85 -13.57
CA GLU A 60 -17.59 -8.78 -14.44
C GLU A 60 -18.11 -7.39 -14.03
N HIS A 61 -19.29 -7.29 -13.40
CA HIS A 61 -19.82 -5.99 -12.94
C HIS A 61 -19.02 -5.45 -11.75
N GLN A 62 -18.69 -6.33 -10.78
CA GLN A 62 -17.79 -6.01 -9.68
C GLN A 62 -16.40 -5.64 -10.19
N ARG A 63 -15.87 -6.39 -11.16
CA ARG A 63 -14.56 -6.10 -11.77
C ARG A 63 -14.50 -4.69 -12.35
N ARG A 64 -15.48 -4.30 -13.18
CA ARG A 64 -15.57 -2.95 -13.77
C ARG A 64 -15.75 -1.84 -12.73
N THR A 65 -16.50 -2.12 -11.67
CA THR A 65 -16.70 -1.16 -10.58
C THR A 65 -15.36 -0.88 -9.87
N ILE A 66 -14.60 -1.93 -9.55
CA ILE A 66 -13.28 -1.80 -8.94
C ILE A 66 -12.31 -1.08 -9.89
N GLU A 67 -12.32 -1.42 -11.18
CA GLU A 67 -11.47 -0.76 -12.18
C GLU A 67 -11.76 0.74 -12.28
N ALA A 68 -13.03 1.14 -12.31
CA ALA A 68 -13.42 2.55 -12.32
C ALA A 68 -12.99 3.30 -11.04
N GLU A 69 -13.14 2.69 -9.86
CA GLU A 69 -12.67 3.26 -8.59
C GLU A 69 -11.14 3.47 -8.60
N LEU A 70 -10.39 2.51 -9.14
CA LEU A 70 -8.93 2.60 -9.23
C LEU A 70 -8.49 3.70 -10.20
N GLN A 71 -9.16 3.86 -11.34
CA GLN A 71 -8.86 4.93 -12.30
C GLN A 71 -9.11 6.33 -11.70
N GLN A 72 -10.18 6.51 -10.91
CA GLN A 72 -10.45 7.80 -10.24
C GLN A 72 -9.41 8.16 -9.18
N THR A 73 -8.76 7.16 -8.58
CA THR A 73 -7.72 7.38 -7.56
C THR A 73 -6.39 7.88 -8.17
N HIS A 74 -6.24 7.80 -9.49
CA HIS A 74 -5.05 8.21 -10.23
C HIS A 74 -5.16 9.59 -10.93
N CYS A 75 -6.32 10.28 -10.81
CA CYS A 75 -6.54 11.65 -11.29
C CYS A 75 -6.43 12.67 -10.14
#